data_AF-A0A8H7CVT2-F1
#
_entry.id   AF-A0A8H7CVT2-F1
#
_cell.length_a   1.000
_cell.length_b   1.000
_cell.length_c   1.000
_cell.angle_alpha   90.00
_cell.angle_beta   90.00
_cell.angle_gamma   90.00
#
_symmetry.space_group_name_H-M   'P 1'
#
loop_
_entity.id
_entity.type
_entity.pdbx_description
1 polymer ?
#
loop_
_entity_poly.entity_id
_entity_poly.type
_entity_poly.pdbx_seq_one_letter_code
_entity_poly.pdbx_strand_id
1 'polypeptide(L)'
;MTPQEVEIRRLRKKVREMERLYEQACEQVKTLESRPGSHRTHSAATALPSPPLSATHLPILPGLMEGPHGSARAPILRAEPRERRVHPPRMAPNGYLNCGCTYEEALFEESLARHHVGSYLPGETVRMDPALRNPLLKLLQQRYGYKDGDFERDPRTGDWIPGEGPARWEQQIQAGAPRRGR
;
A
#
# COMPACT_ATOMS: atom_id res chain seq x y z
N MET A 1 45.10 -26.28 0.04
CA MET A 1 43.71 -25.81 0.12
C MET A 1 43.72 -24.31 0.25
N THR A 2 42.97 -23.61 -0.59
CA THR A 2 42.90 -22.15 -0.55
C THR A 2 42.04 -21.68 0.62
N PRO A 3 42.27 -20.47 1.17
CA PRO A 3 41.40 -19.90 2.21
C PRO A 3 39.91 -19.85 1.80
N GLN A 4 39.65 -19.67 0.50
CA GLN A 4 38.31 -19.67 -0.07
C GLN A 4 37.64 -21.05 0.01
N GLU A 5 38.37 -22.14 -0.25
CA GLU A 5 37.84 -23.51 -0.13
C GLU A 5 37.44 -23.86 1.31
N VAL A 6 38.22 -23.39 2.29
CA VAL A 6 37.92 -23.59 3.72
C VAL A 6 36.64 -22.88 4.10
N GLU A 7 36.46 -21.63 3.66
CA GLU A 7 35.25 -20.86 3.93
C GLU A 7 34.02 -21.46 3.22
N ILE A 8 34.16 -21.89 1.96
CA ILE A 8 33.09 -22.59 1.24
C ILE A 8 32.67 -23.86 1.98
N ARG A 9 33.63 -24.63 2.52
CA ARG A 9 33.34 -25.84 3.30
C ARG A 9 32.61 -25.51 4.60
N ARG A 10 33.01 -24.44 5.29
CA ARG A 10 32.37 -23.93 6.51
C ARG A 10 30.94 -23.49 6.23
N LEU A 11 30.72 -22.69 5.19
CA LEU A 11 29.40 -22.20 4.79
C LEU A 11 28.49 -23.36 4.41
N ARG A 12 28.96 -24.32 3.60
CA ARG A 12 28.19 -25.53 3.26
C ARG A 12 27.81 -26.37 4.48
N LYS A 13 28.68 -26.43 5.50
CA LYS A 13 28.33 -27.10 6.78
C LYS A 13 27.22 -26.34 7.49
N LYS A 14 27.31 -25.01 7.54
CA LYS A 14 26.34 -24.15 8.22
C LYS A 14 24.98 -24.12 7.52
N VAL A 15 24.94 -24.15 6.20
CA VAL A 15 23.69 -24.27 5.42
C VAL A 15 22.96 -25.56 5.76
N ARG A 16 23.64 -26.70 5.75
CA ARG A 16 23.03 -27.99 6.13
C ARG A 16 22.51 -28.03 7.56
N GLU A 17 23.21 -27.38 8.48
CA GLU A 17 22.76 -27.26 9.86
C GLU A 17 21.49 -26.41 9.96
N MET A 18 21.44 -25.28 9.25
CA MET A 18 20.27 -24.41 9.20
C MET A 18 19.06 -25.09 8.55
N GLU A 19 19.26 -25.83 7.46
CA GLU A 19 18.20 -26.62 6.80
C GLU A 19 17.58 -27.62 7.78
N ARG A 20 18.40 -28.34 8.56
CA ARG A 20 17.91 -29.29 9.58
C ARG A 20 17.09 -28.60 10.67
N LEU A 21 17.53 -27.43 11.12
CA LEU A 21 16.79 -26.66 12.14
C LEU A 21 15.45 -26.15 11.60
N TYR A 22 15.42 -25.74 10.34
CA TYR A 22 14.20 -25.28 9.70
C TYR A 22 13.18 -26.42 9.55
N GLU A 23 13.61 -27.61 9.13
CA GLU A 23 12.75 -28.80 9.06
C GLU A 23 12.11 -29.11 10.42
N GLN A 24 12.92 -29.10 11.49
CA GLN A 24 12.43 -29.30 12.86
C GLN A 24 11.40 -28.24 13.30
N ALA A 25 11.63 -26.98 12.96
CA ALA A 25 10.70 -25.89 13.29
C ALA A 25 9.36 -26.05 12.54
N CYS A 26 9.40 -26.44 11.27
CA CYS A 26 8.20 -26.72 10.48
C CYS A 26 7.39 -27.89 11.06
N GLU A 27 8.04 -28.95 11.53
CA GLU A 27 7.37 -30.07 12.22
C GLU A 27 6.71 -29.64 13.53
N GLN A 28 7.34 -28.77 14.30
CA GLN A 28 6.75 -28.20 15.52
C GLN A 28 5.50 -27.36 15.22
N VAL A 29 5.53 -26.52 14.19
CA VAL A 29 4.37 -25.72 13.78
C VAL A 29 3.21 -26.62 13.37
N LYS A 30 3.44 -27.64 12.54
CA LYS A 30 2.41 -28.62 12.16
C LYS A 30 1.80 -29.31 13.38
N THR A 31 2.62 -29.66 14.36
CA THR A 31 2.15 -30.28 15.61
C THR A 31 1.26 -29.33 16.41
N LEU A 32 1.61 -28.04 16.49
CA LEU A 32 0.82 -27.02 17.18
C LEU A 32 -0.49 -26.70 16.45
N GLU A 33 -0.46 -26.61 15.11
CA GLU A 33 -1.65 -26.37 14.29
C GLU A 33 -2.63 -27.55 14.33
N SER A 34 -2.12 -28.77 14.48
CA SER A 34 -2.96 -29.97 14.65
C SER A 34 -3.68 -30.03 16.00
N ARG A 35 -3.33 -29.16 16.97
CA ARG A 35 -4.15 -28.98 18.19
C ARG A 35 -5.33 -28.06 17.85
N PRO A 36 -6.59 -28.54 17.95
CA PRO A 36 -7.75 -27.70 17.67
C PRO A 36 -7.81 -26.53 18.66
N GLY A 37 -7.61 -25.31 18.15
CA GLY A 37 -7.66 -24.07 18.90
C GLY A 37 -9.10 -23.64 19.18
N SER A 38 -9.44 -23.57 20.47
CA SER A 38 -10.66 -22.96 21.01
C SER A 38 -10.85 -21.55 20.43
N HIS A 39 -11.90 -21.37 19.62
CA HIS A 39 -12.26 -20.13 18.98
C HIS A 39 -12.63 -19.07 20.04
N ARG A 40 -11.80 -18.03 20.15
CA ARG A 40 -12.11 -16.84 20.93
C ARG A 40 -12.98 -15.92 20.07
N THR A 41 -14.29 -15.96 20.33
CA THR A 41 -15.31 -15.15 19.66
C THR A 41 -15.04 -13.66 19.84
N HIS A 42 -15.02 -12.91 18.75
CA HIS A 42 -15.03 -11.44 18.76
C HIS A 42 -16.38 -10.95 19.29
N SER A 43 -16.41 -10.33 20.47
CA SER A 43 -17.58 -9.62 20.98
C SER A 43 -17.72 -8.28 20.29
N ALA A 44 -18.90 -8.08 19.71
CA ALA A 44 -19.38 -6.84 19.13
C ALA A 44 -19.77 -5.80 20.19
N ALA A 45 -20.06 -4.59 19.68
CA ALA A 45 -20.81 -3.48 20.29
C ALA A 45 -20.00 -2.43 21.08
N THR A 46 -19.81 -1.27 20.45
CA THR A 46 -20.42 -0.02 20.93
C THR A 46 -20.47 0.99 19.77
N ALA A 47 -21.69 1.30 19.31
CA ALA A 47 -21.96 2.39 18.39
C ALA A 47 -22.06 3.70 19.20
N LEU A 48 -21.44 4.77 18.70
CA LEU A 48 -21.63 6.13 19.21
C LEU A 48 -22.37 6.97 18.15
N PRO A 49 -23.33 7.83 18.55
CA PRO A 49 -24.18 8.58 17.62
C PRO A 49 -23.50 9.87 17.13
N SER A 50 -23.63 10.16 15.84
CA SER A 50 -23.20 11.44 15.22
C SER A 50 -24.25 12.54 15.44
N PRO A 51 -23.86 13.82 15.69
CA PRO A 51 -24.80 14.94 15.78
C PRO A 51 -25.24 15.46 14.39
N PRO A 52 -26.41 16.13 14.30
CA PRO A 52 -27.03 16.51 13.03
C PRO A 52 -26.38 17.74 12.37
N LEU A 53 -26.36 17.72 11.04
CA LEU A 53 -25.93 18.81 10.16
C LEU A 53 -26.99 19.94 10.17
N SER A 54 -26.62 21.12 10.69
CA SER A 54 -27.40 22.34 10.50
C SER A 54 -27.21 22.88 9.08
N ALA A 55 -28.28 22.82 8.28
CA ALA A 55 -28.37 23.45 6.97
C ALA A 55 -28.58 24.96 7.12
N THR A 56 -27.59 25.76 6.72
CA THR A 56 -27.76 27.22 6.61
C THR A 56 -28.39 27.55 5.26
N HIS A 57 -29.64 28.01 5.34
CA HIS A 57 -30.48 28.48 4.25
C HIS A 57 -29.95 29.81 3.68
N LEU A 58 -29.57 29.87 2.40
CA LEU A 58 -29.37 31.13 1.67
C LEU A 58 -30.51 31.32 0.67
N PRO A 59 -31.07 32.54 0.55
CA PRO A 59 -32.30 32.78 -0.21
C PRO A 59 -32.07 32.78 -1.72
N ILE A 60 -33.05 32.17 -2.38
CA ILE A 60 -33.30 32.15 -3.83
C ILE A 60 -33.72 33.55 -4.30
N LEU A 61 -33.18 34.01 -5.43
CA LEU A 61 -33.73 35.14 -6.20
C LEU A 61 -33.96 34.67 -7.65
N PRO A 62 -35.19 34.74 -8.19
CA PRO A 62 -35.49 34.33 -9.55
C PRO A 62 -35.25 35.49 -10.52
N GLY A 63 -34.48 35.26 -11.57
CA GLY A 63 -34.21 36.23 -12.62
C GLY A 63 -34.09 35.54 -13.99
N LEU A 64 -35.22 35.54 -14.70
CA LEU A 64 -35.43 35.06 -16.06
C LEU A 64 -34.67 35.93 -17.08
N MET A 65 -33.93 35.32 -18.00
CA MET A 65 -33.92 35.70 -19.42
C MET A 65 -33.23 34.62 -20.26
N GLU A 66 -34.03 33.93 -21.07
CA GLU A 66 -33.60 33.02 -22.11
C GLU A 66 -32.97 33.79 -23.28
N GLY A 67 -31.89 33.24 -23.83
CA GLY A 67 -31.27 33.68 -25.08
C GLY A 67 -30.63 32.46 -25.78
N PRO A 68 -30.91 32.19 -27.07
CA PRO A 68 -30.66 30.88 -27.65
C PRO A 68 -29.38 30.88 -28.50
N HIS A 69 -28.26 30.41 -27.96
CA HIS A 69 -27.16 29.90 -28.79
C HIS A 69 -26.50 28.70 -28.13
N GLY A 70 -26.60 27.56 -28.82
CA GLY A 70 -26.08 26.28 -28.40
C GLY A 70 -24.59 26.34 -28.05
N SER A 71 -24.29 25.97 -26.82
CA SER A 71 -23.04 25.32 -26.47
C SER A 71 -23.41 24.20 -25.52
N ALA A 72 -23.44 22.98 -26.03
CA ALA A 72 -23.51 21.78 -25.21
C ALA A 72 -22.24 21.74 -24.35
N ARG A 73 -22.29 22.39 -23.19
CA ARG A 73 -21.32 22.15 -22.13
C ARG A 73 -21.58 20.75 -21.64
N ALA A 74 -20.81 19.80 -22.16
CA ALA A 74 -20.71 18.47 -21.59
C ALA A 74 -20.56 18.64 -20.06
N PRO A 75 -21.35 17.95 -19.22
CA PRO A 75 -21.07 17.92 -17.81
C PRO A 75 -19.65 17.40 -17.69
N ILE A 76 -18.77 18.24 -17.13
CA ILE A 76 -17.42 17.83 -16.73
C ILE A 76 -17.68 16.64 -15.80
N LEU A 77 -17.47 15.41 -16.29
CA LEU A 77 -17.40 14.24 -15.43
C LEU A 77 -16.48 14.67 -14.29
N ARG A 78 -16.98 14.57 -13.05
CA ARG A 78 -16.13 14.67 -11.86
C ARG A 78 -15.09 13.56 -11.98
N ALA A 79 -14.00 13.86 -12.68
CA ALA A 79 -12.76 13.16 -12.48
C ALA A 79 -12.42 13.42 -11.02
N GLU A 80 -12.42 12.36 -10.21
CA GLU A 80 -11.74 12.35 -8.92
C GLU A 80 -10.51 13.24 -9.01
N PRO A 81 -10.33 14.24 -8.12
CA PRO A 81 -9.28 15.23 -8.26
C PRO A 81 -7.94 14.50 -8.43
N ARG A 82 -7.43 14.47 -9.66
CA ARG A 82 -6.03 14.12 -9.90
C ARG A 82 -5.25 15.05 -8.99
N GLU A 83 -4.44 14.45 -8.11
CA GLU A 83 -3.67 15.17 -7.11
C GLU A 83 -3.10 16.45 -7.72
N ARG A 84 -3.43 17.58 -7.08
CA ARG A 84 -2.99 18.90 -7.54
C ARG A 84 -1.47 18.86 -7.62
N ARG A 85 -0.95 18.87 -8.84
CA ARG A 85 0.49 18.89 -9.08
C ARG A 85 1.06 20.12 -8.40
N VAL A 86 1.93 19.91 -7.41
CA VAL A 86 2.64 20.98 -6.71
C VAL A 86 3.71 21.58 -7.62
N HIS A 87 4.32 20.74 -8.47
CA HIS A 87 5.32 21.17 -9.44
C HIS A 87 4.79 21.03 -10.88
N PRO A 88 5.19 21.93 -11.80
CA PRO A 88 4.95 21.74 -13.22
C PRO A 88 5.55 20.41 -13.72
N PRO A 89 5.04 19.84 -14.83
CA PRO A 89 5.52 18.56 -15.35
C PRO A 89 7.04 18.57 -15.57
N ARG A 90 7.74 17.58 -15.00
CA ARG A 90 9.22 17.41 -15.10
C ARG A 90 10.03 18.55 -14.47
N MET A 91 9.40 19.38 -13.65
CA MET A 91 10.06 20.46 -12.90
C MET A 91 10.07 20.18 -11.39
N ALA A 92 9.84 18.94 -10.98
CA ALA A 92 9.99 18.54 -9.58
C ALA A 92 11.47 18.60 -9.16
N PRO A 93 11.78 19.07 -7.95
CA PRO A 93 13.14 19.05 -7.43
C PRO A 93 13.64 17.61 -7.26
N ASN A 94 14.96 17.43 -7.28
CA ASN A 94 15.58 16.11 -7.10
C ASN A 94 15.10 15.48 -5.78
N GLY A 95 14.70 14.20 -5.83
CA GLY A 95 14.14 13.48 -4.68
C GLY A 95 12.63 13.62 -4.49
N TYR A 96 11.95 14.44 -5.30
CA TYR A 96 10.50 14.64 -5.25
C TYR A 96 9.83 14.30 -6.58
N LEU A 97 8.56 13.91 -6.50
CA LEU A 97 7.67 13.70 -7.62
C LEU A 97 6.83 14.96 -7.89
N ASN A 98 6.17 15.04 -9.05
CA ASN A 98 5.38 16.22 -9.43
C ASN A 98 4.18 16.52 -8.49
N CYS A 99 3.71 15.52 -7.74
CA CYS A 99 2.73 15.64 -6.63
C CYS A 99 3.28 16.50 -5.46
N GLY A 100 4.60 16.70 -5.36
CA GLY A 100 5.24 17.27 -4.17
C GLY A 100 5.60 16.22 -3.10
N CYS A 101 5.33 14.95 -3.37
CA CYS A 101 5.67 13.82 -2.51
C CYS A 101 7.10 13.30 -2.78
N THR A 102 7.79 12.81 -1.75
CA THR A 102 9.12 12.17 -1.93
C THR A 102 8.99 10.78 -2.55
N TYR A 103 10.08 10.23 -3.08
CA TYR A 103 10.07 8.85 -3.61
C TYR A 103 9.65 7.82 -2.56
N GLU A 104 10.16 7.94 -1.33
CA GLU A 104 9.84 7.03 -0.24
C GLU A 104 8.36 7.10 0.15
N GLU A 105 7.81 8.31 0.21
CA GLU A 105 6.38 8.52 0.51
C GLU A 105 5.49 7.92 -0.58
N ALA A 106 5.89 8.05 -1.85
CA ALA A 106 5.15 7.52 -2.97
C ALA A 106 5.20 5.99 -3.04
N LEU A 107 6.37 5.39 -2.79
CA LEU A 107 6.53 3.94 -2.70
C LEU A 107 5.70 3.37 -1.56
N PHE A 108 5.74 4.01 -0.39
CA PHE A 108 4.91 3.62 0.74
C PHE A 108 3.41 3.67 0.42
N GLU A 109 2.93 4.74 -0.22
CA GLU A 109 1.53 4.85 -0.65
C GLU A 109 1.14 3.73 -1.61
N GLU A 110 2.02 3.42 -2.57
CA GLU A 110 1.78 2.35 -3.54
C GLU A 110 1.67 1.00 -2.85
N SER A 111 2.55 0.70 -1.88
CA SER A 111 2.47 -0.52 -1.09
C SER A 111 1.14 -0.60 -0.32
N LEU A 112 0.74 0.48 0.37
CA LEU A 112 -0.57 0.51 1.05
C LEU A 112 -1.74 0.24 0.10
N ALA A 113 -1.73 0.85 -1.09
CA ALA A 113 -2.77 0.65 -2.09
C ALA A 113 -2.83 -0.80 -2.60
N ARG A 114 -1.69 -1.47 -2.80
CA ARG A 114 -1.64 -2.89 -3.21
C ARG A 114 -2.21 -3.82 -2.14
N HIS A 115 -1.96 -3.52 -0.88
CA HIS A 115 -2.47 -4.28 0.27
C HIS A 115 -3.87 -3.84 0.70
N HIS A 116 -4.56 -3.04 -0.14
CA HIS A 116 -5.92 -2.54 0.07
C HIS A 116 -6.12 -1.74 1.38
N VAL A 117 -5.04 -1.19 1.93
CA VAL A 117 -5.06 -0.42 3.18
C VAL A 117 -5.64 0.97 2.92
N GLY A 118 -6.60 1.37 3.75
CA GLY A 118 -7.26 2.69 3.65
C GLY A 118 -8.51 2.72 2.77
N SER A 119 -8.87 1.60 2.14
CA SER A 119 -10.16 1.45 1.46
C SER A 119 -11.24 0.98 2.43
N TYR A 120 -12.40 1.63 2.42
CA TYR A 120 -13.58 1.18 3.17
C TYR A 120 -14.44 0.18 2.38
N LEU A 121 -14.34 0.22 1.05
CA LEU A 121 -15.10 -0.63 0.15
C LEU A 121 -14.20 -1.74 -0.43
N PRO A 122 -14.69 -2.99 -0.50
CA PRO A 122 -13.94 -4.09 -1.11
C PRO A 122 -13.57 -3.79 -2.56
N GLY A 123 -12.29 -3.93 -2.90
CA GLY A 123 -11.79 -3.77 -4.27
C GLY A 123 -11.50 -2.34 -4.70
N GLU A 124 -11.78 -1.36 -3.83
CA GLU A 124 -11.32 0.01 -4.04
C GLU A 124 -9.90 0.18 -3.49
N THR A 125 -9.09 1.00 -4.14
CA THR A 125 -7.79 1.43 -3.60
C THR A 125 -7.83 2.94 -3.52
N VAL A 126 -8.11 3.48 -2.34
CA VAL A 126 -8.15 4.92 -2.11
C VAL A 126 -6.72 5.41 -1.88
N ARG A 127 -6.33 6.47 -2.58
CA ARG A 127 -5.07 7.17 -2.32
C ARG A 127 -5.18 7.88 -0.96
N MET A 128 -4.36 7.46 0.00
CA MET A 128 -4.44 7.98 1.36
C MET A 128 -3.99 9.45 1.42
N ASP A 129 -4.68 10.28 2.20
CA ASP A 129 -4.33 11.70 2.35
C ASP A 129 -2.88 11.87 2.82
N PRO A 130 -2.03 12.69 2.17
CA PRO A 130 -0.67 12.98 2.60
C PRO A 130 -0.56 13.39 4.08
N ALA A 131 -1.56 14.08 4.62
CA ALA A 131 -1.59 14.50 6.03
C ALA A 131 -1.65 13.32 7.00
N LEU A 132 -2.20 12.17 6.57
CA LEU A 132 -2.24 10.93 7.35
C LEU A 132 -1.09 9.99 6.98
N ARG A 133 -0.77 9.90 5.68
CA ARG A 133 0.29 9.02 5.15
C ARG A 133 1.66 9.35 5.72
N ASN A 134 2.04 10.63 5.74
CA ASN A 134 3.39 11.03 6.10
C ASN A 134 3.69 10.80 7.60
N PRO A 135 2.79 11.13 8.54
CA PRO A 135 2.97 10.74 9.94
C PRO A 135 2.99 9.24 10.16
N LEU A 136 2.17 8.47 9.43
CA LEU A 136 2.15 7.02 9.53
C LEU A 136 3.49 6.40 9.11
N LEU A 137 4.04 6.82 7.96
CA LEU A 137 5.35 6.39 7.49
C LEU A 137 6.43 6.68 8.53
N LYS A 138 6.46 7.91 9.08
CA LYS A 138 7.43 8.30 10.12
C LYS A 138 7.29 7.44 11.37
N LEU A 139 6.06 7.15 11.80
CA LEU A 139 5.83 6.29 12.96
C LEU A 139 6.34 4.86 12.71
N LEU A 140 6.05 4.30 11.54
CA LEU A 140 6.50 2.95 11.16
C LEU A 140 8.03 2.86 11.08
N GLN A 141 8.68 3.87 10.50
CA GLN A 141 10.13 3.96 10.47
C GLN A 141 10.73 4.07 11.88
N GLN A 142 10.17 4.91 12.75
CA GLN A 142 10.70 5.16 14.08
C GLN A 142 10.47 4.00 15.07
N ARG A 143 9.26 3.42 15.08
CA ARG A 143 8.87 2.39 16.04
C ARG A 143 9.25 0.99 15.59
N TYR A 144 9.16 0.73 14.30
CA TYR A 144 9.27 -0.63 13.74
C TYR A 144 10.42 -0.78 12.74
N GLY A 145 11.17 0.30 12.45
CA GLY A 145 12.29 0.22 11.51
C GLY A 145 11.86 -0.06 10.08
N TYR A 146 10.64 0.31 9.71
CA TYR A 146 10.04 0.04 8.40
C TYR A 146 10.96 0.44 7.25
N LYS A 147 11.10 -0.46 6.29
CA LYS A 147 11.77 -0.26 5.00
C LYS A 147 10.80 -0.54 3.86
N ASP A 148 11.09 0.07 2.72
CA ASP A 148 10.33 -0.22 1.52
C ASP A 148 10.41 -1.71 1.15
N GLY A 149 9.27 -2.29 0.78
CA GLY A 149 9.12 -3.72 0.52
C GLY A 149 8.87 -4.60 1.76
N ASP A 150 8.76 -4.03 2.96
CA ASP A 150 8.49 -4.83 4.18
C ASP A 150 7.09 -5.48 4.17
N PHE A 151 6.12 -4.96 3.41
CA PHE A 151 4.80 -5.59 3.29
C PHE A 151 4.83 -6.88 2.47
N GLU A 152 5.76 -6.97 1.52
CA GLU A 152 5.96 -8.10 0.61
C GLU A 152 7.02 -9.09 1.14
N ARG A 153 7.53 -8.87 2.36
CA ARG A 153 8.51 -9.73 3.04
C ARG A 153 7.86 -10.48 4.19
N ASP A 154 8.30 -11.71 4.40
CA ASP A 154 7.93 -12.48 5.58
C ASP A 154 8.61 -11.86 6.82
N PRO A 155 7.85 -11.45 7.86
CA PRO A 155 8.40 -10.81 9.05
C PRO A 155 9.33 -11.73 9.87
N ARG A 156 9.25 -13.05 9.69
CA ARG A 156 10.07 -14.02 10.43
C ARG A 156 11.36 -14.37 9.71
N THR A 157 11.33 -14.49 8.39
CA THR A 157 12.51 -14.89 7.60
C THR A 157 13.20 -13.71 6.92
N GLY A 158 12.48 -12.61 6.67
CA GLY A 158 12.95 -11.46 5.90
C GLY A 158 12.98 -11.70 4.38
N ASP A 159 12.60 -12.89 3.94
CA ASP A 159 12.53 -13.28 2.53
C ASP A 159 11.30 -12.69 1.86
N TRP A 160 11.37 -12.49 0.55
CA TRP A 160 10.22 -12.09 -0.24
C TRP A 160 9.15 -13.19 -0.21
N ILE A 161 7.89 -12.79 -0.06
CA ILE A 161 6.76 -13.70 -0.19
C ILE A 161 6.79 -14.31 -1.60
N PRO A 162 6.55 -15.63 -1.76
CA PRO A 162 6.55 -16.29 -3.06
C PRO A 162 5.60 -15.60 -4.04
N GLY A 163 6.15 -15.10 -5.14
CA GLY A 163 5.38 -14.37 -6.15
C GLY A 163 5.13 -12.89 -5.85
N GLU A 164 5.68 -12.30 -4.79
CA GLU A 164 5.63 -10.84 -4.54
C GLU A 164 7.01 -10.17 -4.63
N GLY A 165 8.05 -10.96 -4.92
CA GLY A 165 9.40 -10.45 -5.12
C GLY A 165 9.58 -9.60 -6.38
N PRO A 166 10.77 -8.98 -6.54
CA PRO A 166 11.07 -8.07 -7.64
C PRO A 166 10.81 -8.64 -9.03
N ALA A 167 11.00 -9.95 -9.20
CA ALA A 167 10.78 -10.66 -10.47
C ALA A 167 9.35 -10.51 -11.01
N ARG A 168 8.33 -10.44 -10.15
CA ARG A 168 6.94 -10.19 -10.58
C ARG A 168 6.80 -8.79 -11.20
N TRP A 169 7.46 -7.81 -10.62
CA TRP A 169 7.38 -6.42 -11.06
C TRP A 169 8.19 -6.18 -12.32
N GLU A 170 9.39 -6.76 -12.40
CA GLU A 170 10.18 -6.79 -13.64
C GLU A 170 9.39 -7.44 -14.79
N GLN A 171 8.71 -8.56 -14.52
CA GLN A 171 7.84 -9.22 -15.48
C GLN A 171 6.63 -8.35 -15.87
N GLN A 172 6.02 -7.62 -14.94
CA GLN A 172 4.87 -6.75 -15.23
C GLN A 172 5.27 -5.51 -16.03
N ILE A 173 6.46 -4.96 -15.77
CA ILE A 173 7.06 -3.88 -16.58
C ILE A 173 7.34 -4.40 -17.98
N GLN A 174 7.94 -5.60 -18.10
CA GLN A 174 8.29 -6.22 -19.37
C GLN A 174 7.07 -6.66 -20.18
N ALA A 175 6.01 -7.11 -19.51
CA ALA A 175 4.74 -7.52 -20.11
C ALA A 175 3.90 -6.31 -20.57
N GLY A 176 4.29 -5.09 -20.21
CA GLY A 176 3.50 -3.89 -20.40
C GLY A 176 2.28 -3.90 -19.49
N ALA A 177 2.29 -3.07 -18.44
CA ALA A 177 1.20 -3.01 -17.46
C ALA A 177 -0.18 -3.00 -18.16
N PRO A 178 -1.14 -3.86 -17.73
CA PRO A 178 -2.46 -3.84 -18.33
C PRO A 178 -3.07 -2.47 -18.09
N ARG A 179 -3.31 -1.73 -19.16
CA ARG A 179 -4.16 -0.53 -19.14
C ARG A 179 -5.56 -0.99 -18.70
N ARG A 180 -5.83 -0.97 -17.39
CA ARG A 180 -7.21 -1.06 -16.88
C ARG A 180 -7.89 0.26 -17.23
N GLY A 181 -8.48 0.27 -18.42
CA GLY A 181 -9.26 1.36 -18.96
C GLY A 181 -10.24 0.79 -19.97
N ARG A 182 -11.39 0.36 -19.48
CA ARG A 182 -12.63 0.33 -20.26
C ARG A 182 -13.80 0.61 -19.35
#